data_AF-A0A7V5VYY1-F1
#
_entry.id   AF-A0A7V5VYY1-F1
#
_cell.length_a   1.000
_cell.length_b   1.000
_cell.length_c   1.000
_cell.angle_alpha   90.00
_cell.angle_beta   90.00
_cell.angle_gamma   90.00
#
_symmetry.space_group_name_H-M   'P 1'
#
loop_
_entity.id
_entity.type
_entity.pdbx_description
1 polymer ?
#
loop_
_entity_poly.entity_id
_entity_poly.type
_entity_poly.pdbx_seq_one_letter_code
_entity_poly.pdbx_strand_id
1 'polypeptide(L)'
;MDQNRLLKEAQEIAAKYPFYMVRGQLNHLYGYIYQSSDGKTKYAIDVIFDENFPNEPPQIGFRQQVPNLPSEIQLLSLSNWSTDSHVIEIIDELAQIVKKYVEPDSRVKEEESNNSNFEVQQNNQQQNETQIKENIEGQKGIAETSQETSIATEEYITPDLNVYPDDLYAEWNNSQDQLESINDQNIIVEEGTRISENYEQQIIDENVLKTPTYSSEEIVDTAGNLILTTEAALIQQEYAMDFIEGTLGIVEVYLTITLDQTFVIRINFTEYPKRPILEVPEGIKSILGDINESIQILKKWDVSHPPHVVDIIHELESKLWFLTDLETEVNMISGEYKTELVNGILSHLKINLYTYGFKEFGLEIDLSKHPEKPSIKYSKELNELINTPVENLNSYKNWTKGESHCVDIIRESQWLVDKNSRINFELSLLRSAMKDVNYNPNDNSITAKLEGKMKTEGVSFEFKVSLSPDYPMAVPKIELISKLEEQEELKVKLVNQIKTFTASWHQFSYLIDLFNDISKAIFEVSVISCVICHKIECPECNKKISAANPEDQCQVKCPSCERLYHKYCWNTTISSFKKCGFCLRPPPPNMVHID
;
A
#
# COMPACT_ATOMS: atom_id res chain seq x y z
N MET A 1 9.63 14.99 -9.79
CA MET A 1 9.51 13.71 -9.06
C MET A 1 8.70 12.75 -9.90
N ASP A 2 9.29 11.64 -10.34
CA ASP A 2 8.57 10.59 -11.07
C ASP A 2 7.73 9.74 -10.10
N GLN A 3 6.41 9.91 -10.14
CA GLN A 3 5.47 9.24 -9.21
C GLN A 3 5.39 7.72 -9.43
N ASN A 4 5.57 7.24 -10.66
CA ASN A 4 5.53 5.81 -10.96
C ASN A 4 6.79 5.12 -10.42
N ARG A 5 7.96 5.74 -10.60
CA ARG A 5 9.21 5.26 -10.01
C ARG A 5 9.14 5.29 -8.48
N LEU A 6 8.60 6.36 -7.89
CA LEU A 6 8.42 6.48 -6.44
C LEU A 6 7.54 5.35 -5.86
N LEU A 7 6.38 5.10 -6.46
CA LEU A 7 5.48 4.04 -6.02
C LEU A 7 6.14 2.66 -6.12
N LYS A 8 6.85 2.40 -7.22
CA LYS A 8 7.58 1.15 -7.44
C LYS A 8 8.65 0.92 -6.37
N GLU A 9 9.47 1.94 -6.06
CA GLU A 9 10.46 1.85 -4.99
C GLU A 9 9.81 1.64 -3.62
N ALA A 10 8.73 2.35 -3.31
CA ALA A 10 8.01 2.16 -2.05
C ALA A 10 7.48 0.72 -1.90
N GLN A 11 6.98 0.13 -2.98
CA GLN A 11 6.53 -1.27 -3.02
C GLN A 11 7.70 -2.26 -2.85
N GLU A 12 8.82 -2.05 -3.56
CA GLU A 12 10.02 -2.90 -3.45
C GLU A 12 10.60 -2.89 -2.03
N ILE A 13 10.62 -1.71 -1.39
CA ILE A 13 11.04 -1.56 0.01
C ILE A 13 10.08 -2.28 0.95
N ALA A 14 8.77 -2.03 0.83
CA ALA A 14 7.76 -2.61 1.69
C ALA A 14 7.66 -4.15 1.56
N ALA A 15 8.01 -4.70 0.39
CA ALA A 15 8.04 -6.14 0.17
C ALA A 15 9.16 -6.86 0.97
N LYS A 16 10.23 -6.14 1.32
CA LYS A 16 11.40 -6.71 2.02
C LYS A 16 11.53 -6.25 3.46
N TYR A 17 11.13 -5.01 3.74
CA TYR A 17 11.26 -4.36 5.04
C TYR A 17 9.91 -3.80 5.49
N PRO A 18 9.62 -3.79 6.81
CA PRO A 18 8.38 -3.23 7.34
C PRO A 18 8.41 -1.69 7.30
N PHE A 19 8.14 -1.12 6.13
CA PHE A 19 8.03 0.33 5.89
C PHE A 19 6.56 0.77 5.76
N TYR A 20 6.33 2.04 6.09
CA TYR A 20 5.04 2.71 5.97
C TYR A 20 5.21 4.18 5.59
N MET A 21 4.18 4.76 4.98
CA MET A 21 4.17 6.17 4.61
C MET A 21 3.98 7.06 5.85
N VAL A 22 4.81 8.08 5.98
CA VAL A 22 4.67 9.10 7.01
C VAL A 22 3.62 10.10 6.55
N ARG A 23 2.56 10.27 7.36
CA ARG A 23 1.43 11.19 7.06
C ARG A 23 0.72 10.90 5.73
N GLY A 24 0.80 9.66 5.22
CA GLY A 24 0.19 9.27 3.95
C GLY A 24 0.91 9.82 2.72
N GLN A 25 2.12 10.35 2.85
CA GLN A 25 2.89 10.88 1.74
C GLN A 25 3.88 9.81 1.24
N LEU A 26 3.78 9.41 -0.04
CA LEU A 26 4.67 8.42 -0.66
C LEU A 26 6.14 8.87 -0.69
N ASN A 27 6.40 10.17 -0.69
CA ASN A 27 7.74 10.74 -0.69
C ASN A 27 8.41 10.73 0.69
N HIS A 28 7.74 10.24 1.74
CA HIS A 28 8.35 10.04 3.05
C HIS A 28 7.95 8.68 3.62
N LEU A 29 8.90 7.75 3.59
CA LEU A 29 8.72 6.41 4.15
C LEU A 29 9.49 6.29 5.48
N TYR A 30 8.93 5.52 6.40
CA TYR A 30 9.59 5.15 7.66
C TYR A 30 9.48 3.64 7.82
N GLY A 31 10.55 2.99 8.27
CA GLY A 31 10.49 1.57 8.56
C GLY A 31 11.73 1.04 9.27
N TYR A 32 11.71 -0.25 9.60
CA TYR A 32 12.82 -0.93 10.27
C TYR A 32 13.68 -1.69 9.28
N ILE A 33 14.99 -1.49 9.34
CA ILE A 33 15.95 -2.16 8.44
C ILE A 33 16.69 -3.31 9.11
N TYR A 34 16.72 -3.32 10.45
CA TYR A 34 17.36 -4.37 11.22
C TYR A 34 16.69 -4.55 12.58
N GLN A 35 16.58 -5.79 13.05
CA GLN A 35 16.21 -6.14 14.42
C GLN A 35 17.34 -6.97 15.01
N SER A 36 17.85 -6.52 16.16
CA SER A 36 18.86 -7.26 16.92
C SER A 36 18.38 -8.67 17.28
N SER A 37 19.32 -9.59 17.41
CA SER A 37 19.12 -11.01 17.71
C SER A 37 18.40 -11.28 19.03
N ASP A 38 18.42 -10.33 19.99
CA ASP A 38 17.63 -10.43 21.21
C ASP A 38 16.14 -10.07 21.01
N GLY A 39 15.78 -9.59 19.81
CA GLY A 39 14.44 -9.19 19.42
C GLY A 39 13.98 -7.86 20.03
N LYS A 40 14.78 -7.21 20.87
CA LYS A 40 14.36 -6.03 21.66
C LYS A 40 14.64 -4.72 20.95
N THR A 41 15.80 -4.59 20.31
CA THR A 41 16.16 -3.34 19.63
C THR A 41 15.93 -3.45 18.13
N LYS A 42 15.03 -2.61 17.61
CA LYS A 42 14.77 -2.43 16.18
C LYS A 42 15.38 -1.12 15.72
N TYR A 43 16.04 -1.11 14.58
CA TYR A 43 16.69 0.07 14.01
C TYR A 43 15.87 0.61 12.85
N ALA A 44 15.27 1.79 13.08
CA ALA A 44 14.41 2.46 12.12
C ALA A 44 15.14 3.57 11.36
N ILE A 45 14.75 3.75 10.10
CA ILE A 45 15.18 4.87 9.26
C ILE A 45 13.97 5.59 8.65
N ASP A 46 14.16 6.88 8.36
CA ASP A 46 13.34 7.62 7.41
C ASP A 46 14.02 7.59 6.04
N VAL A 47 13.20 7.48 4.98
CA VAL A 47 13.59 7.63 3.58
C VAL A 47 12.73 8.74 2.99
N ILE A 48 13.36 9.86 2.63
CA ILE A 48 12.69 11.05 2.13
C ILE A 48 13.10 11.27 0.67
N PHE A 49 12.13 11.22 -0.23
CA PHE A 49 12.31 11.45 -1.66
C PHE A 49 12.10 12.94 -1.96
N ASP A 50 13.12 13.57 -2.54
CA ASP A 50 13.03 14.96 -2.96
C ASP A 50 12.30 15.13 -4.30
N GLU A 51 12.08 16.39 -4.71
CA GLU A 51 11.41 16.72 -5.96
C GLU A 51 12.20 16.31 -7.21
N ASN A 52 13.52 16.11 -7.10
CA ASN A 52 14.43 15.77 -8.20
C ASN A 52 14.56 14.25 -8.43
N PHE A 53 14.05 13.42 -7.53
CA PHE A 53 14.02 11.97 -7.67
C PHE A 53 13.38 11.52 -9.01
N PRO A 54 14.00 10.58 -9.77
CA PRO A 54 15.13 9.72 -9.39
C PRO A 54 16.53 10.26 -9.74
N ASN A 55 16.65 11.50 -10.22
CA ASN A 55 17.96 12.05 -10.63
C ASN A 55 18.89 12.28 -9.44
N GLU A 56 18.33 12.59 -8.27
CA GLU A 56 19.04 12.66 -7.00
C GLU A 56 18.57 11.50 -6.08
N PRO A 57 19.47 10.92 -5.26
CA PRO A 57 19.11 9.84 -4.34
C PRO A 57 18.21 10.36 -3.22
N PRO A 58 17.38 9.50 -2.60
CA PRO A 58 16.61 9.89 -1.44
C PRO A 58 17.52 10.20 -0.24
N GLN A 59 17.04 11.06 0.66
CA GLN A 59 17.70 11.33 1.94
C GLN A 59 17.34 10.24 2.94
N ILE A 60 18.35 9.69 3.61
CA ILE A 60 18.17 8.62 4.61
C ILE A 60 18.63 9.11 5.98
N GLY A 61 17.78 8.97 6.99
CA GLY A 61 18.06 9.41 8.36
C GLY A 61 17.74 8.34 9.39
N PHE A 62 18.62 8.14 10.37
CA PHE A 62 18.33 7.30 11.54
C PHE A 62 17.55 8.10 12.59
N ARG A 63 16.49 7.48 13.14
CA ARG A 63 15.71 8.06 14.25
C ARG A 63 16.33 7.83 15.62
N GLN A 64 17.20 6.83 15.73
CA GLN A 64 17.90 6.47 16.95
C GLN A 64 19.38 6.28 16.66
N GLN A 65 20.23 6.64 17.62
CA GLN A 65 21.66 6.36 17.50
C GLN A 65 21.89 4.86 17.44
N VAL A 66 22.57 4.40 16.40
CA VAL A 66 23.04 3.02 16.29
C VAL A 66 24.35 2.91 17.08
N PRO A 67 24.44 2.03 18.09
CA PRO A 67 25.65 1.91 18.89
C PRO A 67 26.89 1.63 18.03
N ASN A 68 27.97 2.38 18.27
CA ASN A 68 29.27 2.24 17.59
C ASN A 68 29.27 2.53 16.08
N LEU A 69 28.14 2.94 15.49
CA LEU A 69 28.10 3.32 14.09
C LEU A 69 28.79 4.69 13.94
N PRO A 70 29.73 4.85 12.98
CA PRO A 70 30.38 6.13 12.76
C PRO A 70 29.36 7.19 12.33
N SER A 71 29.64 8.44 12.68
CA SER A 71 28.77 9.59 12.32
C SER A 71 28.66 9.80 10.81
N GLU A 72 29.66 9.35 10.05
CA GLU A 72 29.66 9.35 8.59
C GLU A 72 29.77 7.91 8.09
N ILE A 73 28.79 7.49 7.30
CA ILE A 73 28.74 6.17 6.67
C ILE A 73 28.83 6.39 5.17
N GLN A 74 29.82 5.77 4.53
CA GLN A 74 29.92 5.76 3.08
C GLN A 74 29.16 4.54 2.56
N LEU A 75 28.08 4.79 1.83
CA LEU A 75 27.30 3.76 1.14
C LEU A 75 27.71 3.77 -0.34
N LEU A 76 28.19 2.64 -0.84
CA LEU A 76 28.59 2.48 -2.23
C LEU A 76 27.42 2.71 -3.18
N SER A 77 26.26 2.16 -2.85
CA SER A 77 24.99 2.35 -3.56
C SER A 77 24.61 3.84 -3.70
N LEU A 78 24.80 4.62 -2.63
CA LEU A 78 24.55 6.06 -2.63
C LEU A 78 25.61 6.85 -3.41
N SER A 79 26.90 6.50 -3.27
CA SER A 79 27.99 7.18 -3.97
C SER A 79 27.98 6.96 -5.49
N ASN A 80 27.42 5.85 -5.94
CA ASN A 80 27.32 5.48 -7.35
C ASN A 80 25.88 5.65 -7.87
N TRP A 81 25.07 6.49 -7.21
CA TRP A 81 23.67 6.67 -7.57
C TRP A 81 23.51 7.13 -9.03
N SER A 82 22.55 6.52 -9.71
CA SER A 82 22.09 6.85 -11.05
C SER A 82 20.56 6.74 -11.12
N THR A 83 19.96 7.22 -12.22
CA THR A 83 18.51 7.09 -12.44
C THR A 83 18.03 5.64 -12.51
N ASP A 84 18.92 4.71 -12.84
CA ASP A 84 18.64 3.27 -12.90
C ASP A 84 18.88 2.56 -11.55
N SER A 85 19.46 3.26 -10.57
CA SER A 85 19.72 2.72 -9.23
C SER A 85 18.43 2.58 -8.43
N HIS A 86 18.38 1.58 -7.55
CA HIS A 86 17.20 1.30 -6.71
C HIS A 86 17.47 1.67 -5.25
N VAL A 87 16.48 2.25 -4.58
CA VAL A 87 16.58 2.66 -3.17
C VAL A 87 16.72 1.45 -2.25
N ILE A 88 16.13 0.31 -2.63
CA ILE A 88 16.24 -0.93 -1.86
C ILE A 88 17.70 -1.41 -1.73
N GLU A 89 18.57 -1.11 -2.69
CA GLU A 89 19.99 -1.45 -2.61
C GLU A 89 20.71 -0.64 -1.52
N ILE A 90 20.35 0.64 -1.37
CA ILE A 90 20.87 1.50 -0.30
C ILE A 90 20.41 0.98 1.06
N ILE A 91 19.13 0.58 1.16
CA ILE A 91 18.56 0.05 2.39
C ILE A 91 19.20 -1.29 2.76
N ASP A 92 19.45 -2.17 1.79
CA ASP A 92 20.13 -3.45 1.97
C ASP A 92 21.56 -3.26 2.50
N GLU A 93 22.32 -2.37 1.87
CA GLU A 93 23.68 -2.04 2.28
C GLU A 93 23.71 -1.47 3.70
N LEU A 94 22.81 -0.53 3.99
CA LEU A 94 22.70 0.07 5.32
C LEU A 94 22.30 -0.97 6.38
N ALA A 95 21.37 -1.87 6.08
CA ALA A 95 20.96 -2.96 6.97
C ALA A 95 22.14 -3.89 7.30
N GLN A 96 22.99 -4.22 6.32
CA GLN A 96 24.19 -5.02 6.53
C GLN A 96 25.22 -4.32 7.43
N ILE A 97 25.43 -3.01 7.22
CA ILE A 97 26.32 -2.21 8.05
C ILE A 97 25.80 -2.16 9.49
N VAL A 98 24.52 -1.83 9.69
CA VAL A 98 23.90 -1.79 11.03
C VAL A 98 24.04 -3.14 11.73
N LYS A 99 23.76 -4.24 11.02
CA LYS A 99 23.94 -5.60 11.55
C LYS A 99 25.37 -5.83 12.07
N LYS A 100 26.39 -5.45 11.31
CA LYS A 100 27.81 -5.62 11.67
C LYS A 100 28.20 -4.87 12.96
N TYR A 101 27.65 -3.68 13.18
CA TYR A 101 27.98 -2.86 14.35
C TYR A 101 27.18 -3.22 15.61
N VAL A 102 25.94 -3.67 15.42
CA VAL A 102 25.06 -4.08 16.53
C VAL A 102 25.43 -5.46 17.04
N GLU A 103 25.82 -6.36 16.15
CA GLU A 103 26.26 -7.72 16.47
C GLU A 103 27.69 -7.92 16.00
N PRO A 104 28.68 -7.31 16.67
CA PRO A 104 30.07 -7.54 16.36
C PRO A 104 30.33 -9.03 16.54
N ASP A 105 30.58 -9.69 15.41
CA ASP A 105 30.70 -11.13 15.34
C ASP A 105 31.66 -11.61 16.42
N SER A 106 31.18 -12.45 17.33
CA SER A 106 31.92 -12.85 18.54
C SER A 106 33.28 -13.51 18.23
N ARG A 107 33.52 -13.86 16.96
CA ARG A 107 34.78 -14.37 16.41
C ARG A 107 35.85 -13.28 16.16
N VAL A 108 35.48 -12.00 16.07
CA VAL A 108 36.44 -10.90 15.78
C VAL A 108 37.24 -10.49 17.02
N LYS A 109 36.77 -10.83 18.24
CA LYS A 109 37.52 -10.55 19.48
C LYS A 109 38.80 -11.38 19.66
N GLU A 110 39.06 -12.40 18.83
CA GLU A 110 40.34 -13.12 18.84
C GLU A 110 41.35 -12.62 17.79
N GLU A 111 40.89 -11.91 16.74
CA GLU A 111 41.77 -11.41 15.68
C GLU A 111 42.32 -9.99 15.95
N GLU A 112 41.61 -9.16 16.72
CA GLU A 112 42.12 -7.84 17.12
C GLU A 112 43.20 -7.89 18.22
N SER A 113 43.38 -9.02 18.89
CA SER A 113 44.52 -9.25 19.79
C SER A 113 45.79 -9.76 19.09
N ASN A 114 45.75 -10.05 17.79
CA ASN A 114 46.90 -10.62 17.05
C ASN A 114 47.34 -9.84 15.81
N ASN A 115 46.73 -8.70 15.47
CA ASN A 115 47.09 -7.93 14.28
C ASN A 115 47.69 -6.54 14.58
N SER A 116 48.87 -6.55 15.18
CA SER A 116 49.88 -5.51 14.96
C SER A 116 50.89 -6.00 13.91
N ASN A 117 50.46 -6.17 12.65
CA ASN A 117 51.33 -6.33 11.45
C ASN A 117 50.52 -6.59 10.15
N PHE A 118 49.51 -5.78 9.86
CA PHE A 118 48.79 -5.86 8.57
C PHE A 118 48.76 -4.50 7.85
N GLU A 119 49.96 -3.92 7.68
CA GLU A 119 50.18 -2.74 6.84
C GLU A 119 51.18 -3.05 5.71
N VAL A 120 51.14 -4.26 5.14
CA VAL A 120 51.89 -4.61 3.92
C VAL A 120 51.12 -5.70 3.14
N GLN A 121 49.92 -5.41 2.64
CA GLN A 121 49.28 -6.27 1.62
C GLN A 121 48.11 -5.65 0.83
N GLN A 122 47.96 -4.32 0.79
CA GLN A 122 46.98 -3.64 -0.09
C GLN A 122 47.60 -3.00 -1.36
N ASN A 123 48.89 -3.20 -1.65
CA ASN A 123 49.55 -2.60 -2.80
C ASN A 123 49.64 -3.47 -4.08
N ASN A 124 48.90 -4.59 -4.18
CA ASN A 124 49.01 -5.50 -5.33
C ASN A 124 47.71 -5.78 -6.12
N GLN A 125 46.68 -4.94 -6.00
CA GLN A 125 45.46 -5.06 -6.82
C GLN A 125 45.11 -3.82 -7.68
N GLN A 126 45.98 -2.82 -7.76
CA GLN A 126 45.81 -1.62 -8.60
C GLN A 126 46.80 -1.56 -9.79
N GLN A 127 47.06 -2.70 -10.45
CA GLN A 127 47.89 -2.73 -11.67
C GLN A 127 47.30 -3.54 -12.85
N ASN A 128 46.02 -3.90 -12.84
CA ASN A 128 45.40 -4.66 -13.95
C ASN A 128 44.20 -3.99 -14.64
N GLU A 129 44.00 -2.68 -14.47
CA GLU A 129 43.00 -1.92 -15.25
C GLU A 129 43.67 -0.72 -15.92
N THR A 130 44.57 -0.99 -16.86
CA THR A 130 44.99 0.01 -17.86
C THR A 130 45.42 -0.69 -19.14
N GLN A 131 44.46 -1.38 -19.79
CA GLN A 131 44.53 -1.75 -21.21
C GLN A 131 43.15 -2.28 -21.60
N ILE A 132 42.30 -1.39 -22.12
CA ILE A 132 41.24 -1.56 -23.13
C ILE A 132 40.47 -0.23 -23.14
N LYS A 133 41.04 0.77 -23.83
CA LYS A 133 40.33 1.94 -24.35
C LYS A 133 41.10 2.40 -25.59
N GLU A 134 40.77 1.80 -26.72
CA GLU A 134 41.00 2.37 -28.06
C GLU A 134 40.23 1.52 -29.07
N ASN A 135 39.08 2.04 -29.52
CA ASN A 135 38.43 1.85 -30.83
C ASN A 135 36.92 1.97 -30.69
N ILE A 136 36.38 3.13 -31.05
CA ILE A 136 35.56 3.34 -32.26
C ILE A 136 34.99 4.75 -32.14
N GLU A 137 35.53 5.64 -32.96
CA GLU A 137 34.99 6.95 -33.23
C GLU A 137 34.49 6.96 -34.68
N GLY A 138 33.26 7.41 -34.88
CA GLY A 138 32.76 7.91 -36.17
C GLY A 138 31.60 7.13 -36.78
N GLN A 139 30.39 7.69 -36.70
CA GLN A 139 29.81 8.38 -37.86
C GLN A 139 28.60 9.25 -37.48
N LYS A 140 28.55 10.40 -38.14
CA LYS A 140 27.56 11.49 -38.02
C LYS A 140 26.26 11.15 -38.75
N GLY A 141 25.16 11.54 -38.12
CA GLY A 141 24.11 12.39 -38.69
C GLY A 141 23.04 11.72 -39.55
N ILE A 142 21.78 11.96 -39.20
CA ILE A 142 20.78 12.70 -40.00
C ILE A 142 19.61 13.04 -39.05
N ALA A 143 19.13 14.27 -39.16
CA ALA A 143 17.95 14.79 -38.51
C ALA A 143 16.72 14.40 -39.33
N GLU A 144 15.67 13.89 -38.69
CA GLU A 144 14.33 13.86 -39.27
C GLU A 144 13.27 14.37 -38.29
N THR A 145 12.60 15.39 -38.82
CA THR A 145 11.39 16.06 -38.39
C THR A 145 10.22 15.08 -38.42
N SER A 146 9.42 15.00 -37.35
CA SER A 146 8.10 14.37 -37.39
C SER A 146 7.04 15.35 -36.91
N GLN A 147 6.13 15.63 -37.84
CA GLN A 147 4.98 16.51 -37.73
C GLN A 147 3.90 15.92 -36.84
N GLU A 148 3.18 16.84 -36.18
CA GLU A 148 1.95 16.66 -35.43
C GLU A 148 0.88 15.91 -36.22
N THR A 149 0.25 14.92 -35.59
CA THR A 149 -1.13 14.54 -35.88
C THR A 149 -1.86 14.37 -34.54
N SER A 150 -2.80 15.27 -34.29
CA SER A 150 -3.65 15.32 -33.10
C SER A 150 -4.68 14.20 -33.13
N ILE A 151 -4.56 13.24 -32.21
CA ILE A 151 -5.63 12.31 -31.84
C ILE A 151 -6.37 12.95 -30.66
N ALA A 152 -7.69 13.04 -30.76
CA ALA A 152 -8.55 13.54 -29.69
C ALA A 152 -8.53 12.56 -28.51
N THR A 153 -7.85 12.94 -27.44
CA THR A 153 -7.91 12.29 -26.13
C THR A 153 -9.16 12.78 -25.40
N GLU A 154 -10.09 11.88 -25.12
CA GLU A 154 -11.14 12.11 -24.14
C GLU A 154 -10.49 12.22 -22.75
N GLU A 155 -10.63 13.39 -22.12
CA GLU A 155 -10.06 13.71 -20.82
C GLU A 155 -10.66 12.82 -19.73
N TYR A 156 -9.81 12.00 -19.11
CA TYR A 156 -10.08 11.35 -17.83
C TYR A 156 -10.25 12.40 -16.73
N ILE A 157 -11.36 12.31 -15.99
CA ILE A 157 -11.60 13.13 -14.79
C ILE A 157 -10.81 12.50 -13.63
N THR A 158 -9.57 12.95 -13.41
CA THR A 158 -8.92 12.80 -12.10
C THR A 158 -9.46 13.85 -11.13
N PRO A 159 -9.61 13.56 -9.82
CA PRO A 159 -9.99 14.55 -8.82
C PRO A 159 -9.01 15.74 -8.81
N ASP A 160 -9.53 16.97 -8.91
CA ASP A 160 -8.75 18.20 -8.92
C ASP A 160 -8.04 18.42 -7.57
N LEU A 161 -6.72 18.22 -7.55
CA LEU A 161 -5.86 18.38 -6.38
C LEU A 161 -5.50 19.85 -6.08
N ASN A 162 -5.91 20.82 -6.92
CA ASN A 162 -5.60 22.24 -6.75
C ASN A 162 -6.65 22.99 -5.88
N VAL A 163 -7.58 22.29 -5.24
CA VAL A 163 -8.61 22.89 -4.37
C VAL A 163 -8.13 23.13 -2.92
N TYR A 164 -6.87 22.81 -2.59
CA TYR A 164 -6.33 22.99 -1.24
C TYR A 164 -5.58 24.33 -1.08
N PRO A 165 -5.84 25.11 -0.01
CA PRO A 165 -5.17 26.39 0.23
C PRO A 165 -3.73 26.22 0.73
N ASP A 166 -2.81 27.03 0.20
CA ASP A 166 -1.35 27.00 0.42
C ASP A 166 -0.88 27.43 1.85
N ASP A 167 -1.80 27.75 2.75
CA ASP A 167 -1.51 28.64 3.88
C ASP A 167 -0.99 27.93 5.16
N LEU A 168 -0.78 26.61 5.16
CA LEU A 168 -0.49 25.84 6.39
C LEU A 168 0.99 25.55 6.68
N TYR A 169 1.93 25.98 5.83
CA TYR A 169 3.34 25.60 5.96
C TYR A 169 4.18 26.44 6.95
N ALA A 170 3.68 27.57 7.47
CA ALA A 170 4.55 28.53 8.18
C ALA A 170 4.69 28.32 9.72
N GLU A 171 3.78 27.60 10.40
CA GLU A 171 3.76 27.61 11.87
C GLU A 171 4.35 26.37 12.57
N TRP A 172 4.73 25.31 11.84
CA TRP A 172 4.99 24.02 12.49
C TRP A 172 6.46 23.73 12.89
N ASN A 173 7.44 24.51 12.42
CA ASN A 173 8.87 24.26 12.64
C ASN A 173 9.39 24.49 14.08
N ASN A 174 8.53 24.84 15.06
CA ASN A 174 8.96 25.23 16.41
C ASN A 174 8.75 24.17 17.52
N SER A 175 8.29 22.96 17.22
CA SER A 175 7.83 22.01 18.27
C SER A 175 8.60 20.67 18.37
N GLN A 176 9.77 20.54 17.74
CA GLN A 176 10.43 19.23 17.54
C GLN A 176 11.36 18.75 18.69
N ASP A 177 11.58 19.54 19.74
CA ASP A 177 12.69 19.29 20.70
C ASP A 177 12.37 18.47 21.97
N GLN A 178 11.19 17.86 22.13
CA GLN A 178 10.90 17.14 23.38
C GLN A 178 10.00 15.92 23.20
N LEU A 179 10.56 14.75 22.88
CA LEU A 179 9.98 13.43 23.24
C LEU A 179 10.99 12.31 22.92
N GLU A 180 11.85 11.98 23.90
CA GLU A 180 12.61 10.73 23.92
C GLU A 180 12.10 9.79 25.04
N SER A 181 12.12 8.49 24.71
CA SER A 181 12.09 7.30 25.57
C SER A 181 10.75 6.76 26.10
N ILE A 182 10.21 5.73 25.44
CA ILE A 182 9.56 4.57 26.08
C ILE A 182 9.98 3.27 25.33
N ASN A 183 10.47 2.29 26.09
CA ASN A 183 10.91 0.95 25.69
C ASN A 183 9.72 0.02 25.37
N ASP A 184 9.88 -0.88 24.38
CA ASP A 184 8.98 -2.02 24.15
C ASP A 184 9.72 -3.35 23.95
N GLN A 185 9.10 -4.43 24.43
CA GLN A 185 9.56 -5.82 24.33
C GLN A 185 8.64 -6.68 23.44
N ASN A 186 9.30 -7.51 22.62
CA ASN A 186 8.92 -8.83 22.09
C ASN A 186 7.61 -9.01 21.29
N ILE A 187 7.76 -9.23 19.98
CA ILE A 187 6.79 -9.90 19.10
C ILE A 187 7.57 -10.90 18.21
N ILE A 188 7.07 -12.13 18.12
CA ILE A 188 7.61 -13.25 17.31
C ILE A 188 6.86 -13.30 15.97
N VAL A 189 7.57 -13.47 14.85
CA VAL A 189 6.99 -13.68 13.50
C VAL A 189 7.69 -14.87 12.82
N GLU A 190 6.88 -15.75 12.20
CA GLU A 190 7.29 -16.99 11.51
C GLU A 190 7.69 -16.75 10.05
N GLU A 191 8.64 -17.56 9.56
CA GLU A 191 9.30 -17.49 8.24
C GLU A 191 8.42 -17.97 7.07
N GLY A 192 8.34 -17.15 6.02
CA GLY A 192 7.68 -17.48 4.75
C GLY A 192 8.58 -18.25 3.77
N THR A 193 8.01 -19.29 3.15
CA THR A 193 8.67 -20.18 2.19
C THR A 193 8.63 -19.59 0.77
N ARG A 194 9.76 -19.59 0.07
CA ARG A 194 9.88 -19.17 -1.34
C ARG A 194 9.46 -20.31 -2.28
N ILE A 195 8.52 -20.02 -3.20
CA ILE A 195 8.22 -20.87 -4.35
C ILE A 195 8.77 -20.16 -5.59
N SER A 196 9.54 -20.91 -6.39
CA SER A 196 10.06 -20.53 -7.69
C SER A 196 9.10 -21.05 -8.75
N GLU A 197 8.67 -20.18 -9.66
CA GLU A 197 7.95 -20.59 -10.87
C GLU A 197 8.71 -20.08 -12.10
N ASN A 198 9.23 -21.06 -12.86
CA ASN A 198 9.57 -20.91 -14.26
C ASN A 198 8.29 -21.21 -15.06
N TYR A 199 7.89 -20.30 -15.94
CA TYR A 199 6.93 -20.61 -17.01
C TYR A 199 7.45 -20.02 -18.32
N GLU A 200 7.76 -20.89 -19.28
CA GLU A 200 8.05 -20.53 -20.66
C GLU A 200 6.72 -20.26 -21.38
N GLN A 201 6.50 -19.02 -21.77
CA GLN A 201 5.51 -18.66 -22.78
C GLN A 201 6.10 -18.99 -24.16
N GLN A 202 5.39 -19.81 -24.95
CA GLN A 202 5.66 -19.94 -26.38
C GLN A 202 5.20 -18.66 -27.07
N ILE A 203 6.14 -17.75 -27.28
CA ILE A 203 6.00 -16.59 -28.16
C ILE A 203 5.96 -17.11 -29.60
N ILE A 204 4.88 -16.82 -30.31
CA ILE A 204 4.79 -17.04 -31.76
C ILE A 204 5.67 -15.96 -32.40
N ASP A 205 6.76 -16.39 -33.04
CA ASP A 205 7.68 -15.53 -33.81
C ASP A 205 6.92 -14.83 -34.95
N GLU A 206 6.83 -13.50 -34.89
CA GLU A 206 6.21 -12.62 -35.90
C GLU A 206 6.96 -12.54 -37.24
N ASN A 207 7.90 -13.43 -37.52
CA ASN A 207 8.63 -13.46 -38.77
C ASN A 207 8.19 -14.65 -39.64
N VAL A 208 7.27 -14.37 -40.57
CA VAL A 208 7.22 -14.83 -41.98
C VAL A 208 5.76 -14.79 -42.46
N LEU A 209 5.25 -13.60 -42.81
CA LEU A 209 4.11 -13.49 -43.72
C LEU A 209 4.65 -13.41 -45.16
N LYS A 210 5.02 -14.57 -45.73
CA LYS A 210 5.16 -14.71 -47.18
C LYS A 210 3.81 -15.21 -47.69
N THR A 211 3.05 -14.34 -48.32
CA THR A 211 1.88 -14.74 -49.09
C THR A 211 2.31 -15.81 -50.12
N PRO A 212 1.80 -17.05 -50.05
CA PRO A 212 2.12 -18.04 -51.06
C PRO A 212 1.54 -17.57 -52.38
N THR A 213 2.43 -17.26 -53.33
CA THR A 213 2.04 -17.01 -54.71
C THR A 213 1.66 -18.35 -55.31
N TYR A 214 0.35 -18.67 -55.32
CA TYR A 214 -0.17 -19.84 -55.98
C TYR A 214 0.11 -19.74 -57.48
N SER A 215 0.96 -20.63 -58.00
CA SER A 215 1.03 -20.88 -59.43
C SER A 215 -0.26 -21.59 -59.84
N SER A 216 -1.05 -20.92 -60.69
CA SER A 216 -2.25 -21.47 -61.32
C SER A 216 -1.88 -22.61 -62.27
N GLU A 217 -1.58 -23.79 -61.74
CA GLU A 217 -1.65 -25.02 -62.52
C GLU A 217 -3.13 -25.36 -62.74
N GLU A 218 -3.48 -25.67 -63.99
CA GLU A 218 -4.85 -25.84 -64.48
C GLU A 218 -5.66 -26.85 -63.64
N ILE A 219 -6.42 -26.32 -62.68
CA ILE A 219 -7.47 -27.07 -61.99
C ILE A 219 -8.55 -27.35 -63.04
N VAL A 220 -8.67 -28.62 -63.44
CA VAL A 220 -9.74 -29.08 -64.33
C VAL A 220 -11.08 -28.78 -63.65
N ASP A 221 -11.83 -27.90 -64.29
CA ASP A 221 -13.03 -27.24 -63.82
C ASP A 221 -14.23 -28.23 -63.79
N THR A 222 -14.24 -29.11 -62.78
CA THR A 222 -15.43 -29.91 -62.48
C THR A 222 -16.40 -29.05 -61.67
N ALA A 223 -17.71 -29.13 -61.96
CA ALA A 223 -18.73 -28.30 -61.30
C ALA A 223 -18.71 -28.39 -59.76
N GLY A 224 -18.20 -29.48 -59.19
CA GLY A 224 -17.97 -29.60 -57.73
C GLY A 224 -16.88 -28.67 -57.21
N ASN A 225 -15.78 -28.49 -57.96
CA ASN A 225 -14.71 -27.56 -57.59
C ASN A 225 -15.21 -26.12 -57.55
N LEU A 226 -16.08 -25.72 -58.49
CA LEU A 226 -16.65 -24.37 -58.52
C LEU A 226 -17.42 -24.06 -57.22
N ILE A 227 -18.24 -25.00 -56.73
CA ILE A 227 -19.02 -24.78 -55.50
C ILE A 227 -18.09 -24.66 -54.29
N LEU A 228 -17.10 -25.56 -54.15
CA LEU A 228 -16.13 -25.51 -53.05
C LEU A 228 -15.29 -24.22 -53.07
N THR A 229 -14.85 -23.78 -54.25
CA THR A 229 -14.13 -22.51 -54.40
C THR A 229 -15.03 -21.31 -54.09
N THR A 230 -16.33 -21.40 -54.37
CA THR A 230 -17.29 -20.33 -54.05
C THR A 230 -17.44 -20.20 -52.54
N GLU A 231 -17.68 -21.30 -51.82
CA GLU A 231 -17.79 -21.28 -50.36
C GLU A 231 -16.48 -20.84 -49.69
N ALA A 232 -15.32 -21.31 -50.17
CA ALA A 232 -14.03 -20.85 -49.68
C ALA A 232 -13.80 -19.35 -49.92
N ALA A 233 -14.21 -18.82 -51.07
CA ALA A 233 -14.12 -17.40 -51.38
C ALA A 233 -15.01 -16.54 -50.47
N LEU A 234 -16.20 -17.03 -50.09
CA LEU A 234 -17.07 -16.35 -49.12
C LEU A 234 -16.39 -16.27 -47.74
N ILE A 235 -15.77 -17.35 -47.27
CA ILE A 235 -15.01 -17.35 -46.01
C ILE A 235 -13.84 -16.36 -46.11
N GLN A 236 -13.04 -16.44 -47.17
CA GLN A 236 -11.87 -15.58 -47.38
C GLN A 236 -12.20 -14.08 -47.49
N GLN A 237 -13.41 -13.75 -47.95
CA GLN A 237 -13.86 -12.36 -48.04
C GLN A 237 -14.01 -11.71 -46.66
N GLU A 238 -14.34 -12.49 -45.63
CA GLU A 238 -14.71 -11.98 -44.31
C GLU A 238 -13.69 -12.35 -43.23
N TYR A 239 -13.01 -13.49 -43.38
CA TYR A 239 -12.10 -14.05 -42.39
C TYR A 239 -10.75 -14.40 -43.00
N ALA A 240 -9.70 -14.26 -42.18
CA ALA A 240 -8.40 -14.82 -42.51
C ALA A 240 -8.51 -16.36 -42.48
N MET A 241 -8.03 -17.01 -43.53
CA MET A 241 -8.05 -18.47 -43.63
C MET A 241 -6.87 -19.04 -44.42
N ASP A 242 -6.50 -20.29 -44.10
CA ASP A 242 -5.52 -21.09 -44.82
C ASP A 242 -6.14 -22.41 -45.31
N PHE A 243 -5.71 -22.89 -46.48
CA PHE A 243 -6.07 -24.23 -46.95
C PHE A 243 -5.14 -25.28 -46.34
N ILE A 244 -5.71 -26.35 -45.78
CA ILE A 244 -4.93 -27.46 -45.24
C ILE A 244 -4.52 -28.40 -46.36
N GLU A 245 -3.22 -28.69 -46.46
CA GLU A 245 -2.65 -29.67 -47.39
C GLU A 245 -3.02 -29.43 -48.87
N GLY A 246 -3.32 -28.18 -49.24
CA GLY A 246 -3.78 -27.81 -50.59
C GLY A 246 -5.11 -28.46 -50.99
N THR A 247 -5.89 -28.99 -50.04
CA THR A 247 -7.17 -29.64 -50.31
C THR A 247 -8.29 -28.60 -50.32
N LEU A 248 -8.93 -28.42 -51.48
CA LEU A 248 -10.13 -27.59 -51.60
C LEU A 248 -11.24 -28.14 -50.70
N GLY A 249 -11.79 -27.29 -49.83
CA GLY A 249 -12.85 -27.65 -48.90
C GLY A 249 -12.38 -28.03 -47.48
N ILE A 250 -11.07 -27.97 -47.18
CA ILE A 250 -10.56 -28.05 -45.80
C ILE A 250 -9.79 -26.78 -45.50
N VAL A 251 -10.29 -25.99 -44.56
CA VAL A 251 -9.72 -24.67 -44.23
C VAL A 251 -9.50 -24.52 -42.73
N GLU A 252 -8.47 -23.78 -42.34
CA GLU A 252 -8.30 -23.22 -41.00
C GLU A 252 -8.72 -21.76 -41.05
N VAL A 253 -9.70 -21.38 -40.24
CA VAL A 253 -10.20 -20.02 -40.12
C VAL A 253 -9.64 -19.42 -38.83
N TYR A 254 -9.03 -18.25 -38.93
CA TYR A 254 -8.54 -17.48 -37.79
C TYR A 254 -9.63 -16.50 -37.34
N LEU A 255 -10.34 -16.87 -36.29
CA LEU A 255 -11.43 -16.06 -35.73
C LEU A 255 -10.90 -15.26 -34.52
N THR A 256 -10.68 -13.97 -34.73
CA THR A 256 -10.26 -13.03 -33.70
C THR A 256 -11.50 -12.40 -33.05
N ILE A 257 -11.75 -12.72 -31.78
CA ILE A 257 -12.91 -12.19 -31.02
C ILE A 257 -12.51 -10.99 -30.18
N THR A 258 -11.30 -11.02 -29.62
CA THR A 258 -10.74 -9.95 -28.81
C THR A 258 -9.33 -9.59 -29.30
N LEU A 259 -8.74 -8.50 -28.78
CA LEU A 259 -7.40 -8.07 -29.22
C LEU A 259 -6.35 -9.16 -29.01
N ASP A 260 -6.48 -9.93 -27.92
CA ASP A 260 -5.51 -10.94 -27.52
C ASP A 260 -5.98 -12.39 -27.80
N GLN A 261 -7.22 -12.58 -28.27
CA GLN A 261 -7.79 -13.93 -28.48
C GLN A 261 -8.16 -14.18 -29.94
N THR A 262 -7.32 -14.98 -30.60
CA THR A 262 -7.58 -15.55 -31.92
C THR A 262 -7.69 -17.07 -31.82
N PHE A 263 -8.79 -17.61 -32.33
CA PHE A 263 -9.07 -19.04 -32.37
C PHE A 263 -8.84 -19.60 -33.77
N VAL A 264 -8.18 -20.75 -33.86
CA VAL A 264 -8.02 -21.47 -35.13
C VAL A 264 -9.12 -22.54 -35.21
N ILE A 265 -10.06 -22.35 -36.13
CA ILE A 265 -11.20 -23.24 -36.35
C ILE A 265 -10.98 -23.98 -37.65
N ARG A 266 -10.92 -25.31 -37.59
CA ARG A 266 -10.77 -26.14 -38.78
C ARG A 266 -12.15 -26.59 -39.27
N ILE A 267 -12.44 -26.31 -40.54
CA ILE A 267 -13.71 -26.63 -41.18
C ILE A 267 -13.47 -27.52 -42.40
N ASN A 268 -14.08 -28.70 -42.40
CA ASN A 268 -14.08 -29.61 -43.54
C ASN A 268 -15.47 -29.63 -44.18
N PHE A 269 -15.57 -29.02 -45.36
CA PHE A 269 -16.74 -28.95 -46.22
C PHE A 269 -16.50 -29.58 -47.61
N THR A 270 -15.55 -30.51 -47.72
CA THR A 270 -15.24 -31.25 -48.97
C THR A 270 -16.44 -31.97 -49.58
N GLU A 271 -17.44 -32.34 -48.77
CA GLU A 271 -18.67 -32.99 -49.22
C GLU A 271 -19.87 -32.03 -49.39
N TYR A 272 -19.65 -30.71 -49.45
CA TYR A 272 -20.73 -29.74 -49.63
C TYR A 272 -21.56 -30.07 -50.89
N PRO A 273 -22.91 -30.10 -50.82
CA PRO A 273 -23.78 -29.46 -49.82
C PRO A 273 -24.11 -30.27 -48.55
N LYS A 274 -23.41 -31.39 -48.28
CA LYS A 274 -23.57 -32.08 -47.00
C LYS A 274 -23.02 -31.25 -45.84
N ARG A 275 -23.48 -31.57 -44.63
CA ARG A 275 -23.10 -30.89 -43.40
C ARG A 275 -21.57 -30.90 -43.22
N PRO A 276 -20.93 -29.75 -43.02
CA PRO A 276 -19.49 -29.68 -42.76
C PRO A 276 -19.14 -30.25 -41.38
N ILE A 277 -17.89 -30.65 -41.22
CA ILE A 277 -17.31 -31.09 -39.95
C ILE A 277 -16.48 -29.94 -39.39
N LEU A 278 -16.73 -29.56 -38.15
CA LEU A 278 -16.01 -28.50 -37.45
C LEU A 278 -15.14 -29.09 -36.34
N GLU A 279 -13.88 -28.69 -36.31
CA GLU A 279 -12.92 -28.93 -35.25
C GLU A 279 -12.56 -27.59 -34.61
N VAL A 280 -12.95 -27.39 -33.34
CA VAL A 280 -12.66 -26.18 -32.58
C VAL A 280 -11.68 -26.47 -31.44
N PRO A 281 -10.89 -25.49 -30.99
CA PRO A 281 -10.02 -25.62 -29.81
C PRO A 281 -10.82 -25.97 -28.55
N GLU A 282 -10.18 -26.66 -27.60
CA GLU A 282 -10.79 -27.04 -26.31
C GLU A 282 -11.34 -25.83 -25.52
N GLY A 283 -10.70 -24.65 -25.65
CA GLY A 283 -11.20 -23.40 -25.06
C GLY A 283 -12.63 -23.07 -25.53
N ILE A 284 -12.89 -23.13 -26.84
CA ILE A 284 -14.24 -22.90 -27.39
C ILE A 284 -15.20 -24.01 -26.94
N LYS A 285 -14.77 -25.28 -26.91
CA LYS A 285 -15.63 -26.39 -26.43
C LYS A 285 -16.01 -26.22 -24.96
N SER A 286 -15.11 -25.71 -24.12
CA SER A 286 -15.39 -25.47 -22.71
C SER A 286 -16.48 -24.40 -22.50
N ILE A 287 -16.55 -23.43 -23.42
CA ILE A 287 -17.51 -22.33 -23.40
C ILE A 287 -18.86 -22.77 -24.00
N LEU A 288 -18.83 -23.36 -25.20
CA LEU A 288 -20.03 -23.65 -25.99
C LEU A 288 -20.55 -25.08 -25.84
N GLY A 289 -19.78 -26.00 -25.24
CA GLY A 289 -20.11 -27.43 -25.18
C GLY A 289 -19.93 -28.13 -26.53
N ASP A 290 -20.83 -29.07 -26.86
CA ASP A 290 -20.82 -29.72 -28.16
C ASP A 290 -21.28 -28.76 -29.26
N ILE A 291 -20.35 -28.38 -30.14
CA ILE A 291 -20.58 -27.48 -31.26
C ILE A 291 -21.74 -27.95 -32.15
N ASN A 292 -21.91 -29.27 -32.33
CA ASN A 292 -22.99 -29.80 -33.16
C ASN A 292 -24.39 -29.57 -32.56
N GLU A 293 -24.47 -29.41 -31.23
CA GLU A 293 -25.71 -29.13 -30.53
C GLU A 293 -25.94 -27.62 -30.33
N SER A 294 -24.85 -26.88 -30.13
CA SER A 294 -24.87 -25.46 -29.78
C SER A 294 -25.03 -24.51 -30.96
N ILE A 295 -24.57 -24.91 -32.17
CA ILE A 295 -24.75 -24.16 -33.41
C ILE A 295 -26.04 -24.60 -34.12
N GLN A 296 -27.01 -23.69 -34.24
CA GLN A 296 -28.32 -23.95 -34.82
C GLN A 296 -28.24 -24.31 -36.30
N ILE A 297 -27.33 -23.68 -37.06
CA ILE A 297 -27.12 -23.96 -38.48
C ILE A 297 -26.69 -25.42 -38.68
N LEU A 298 -25.74 -25.92 -37.90
CA LEU A 298 -25.29 -27.32 -37.96
C LEU A 298 -26.38 -28.30 -37.52
N LYS A 299 -27.18 -27.91 -36.51
CA LYS A 299 -28.28 -28.72 -35.98
C LYS A 299 -29.44 -28.87 -36.97
N LYS A 300 -29.72 -27.84 -37.76
CA LYS A 300 -30.85 -27.76 -38.70
C LYS A 300 -30.42 -27.82 -40.17
N TRP A 301 -29.26 -28.41 -40.45
CA TRP A 301 -28.70 -28.48 -41.79
C TRP A 301 -29.64 -29.19 -42.78
N ASP A 302 -30.05 -28.49 -43.85
CA ASP A 302 -30.84 -29.05 -44.95
C ASP A 302 -29.99 -29.13 -46.22
N VAL A 303 -29.72 -30.35 -46.70
CA VAL A 303 -28.92 -30.58 -47.92
C VAL A 303 -29.61 -30.05 -49.17
N SER A 304 -30.93 -29.85 -49.14
CA SER A 304 -31.72 -29.34 -50.27
C SER A 304 -31.62 -27.82 -50.41
N HIS A 305 -31.37 -27.13 -49.30
CA HIS A 305 -31.16 -25.68 -49.20
C HIS A 305 -30.03 -25.43 -48.20
N PRO A 306 -28.79 -25.85 -48.55
CA PRO A 306 -27.66 -25.74 -47.64
C PRO A 306 -27.41 -24.26 -47.33
N PRO A 307 -27.27 -23.87 -46.05
CA PRO A 307 -26.73 -22.56 -45.70
C PRO A 307 -25.26 -22.48 -46.13
N HIS A 308 -24.73 -21.27 -46.25
CA HIS A 308 -23.33 -21.09 -46.59
C HIS A 308 -22.44 -21.52 -45.43
N VAL A 309 -21.22 -21.95 -45.73
CA VAL A 309 -20.27 -22.36 -44.69
C VAL A 309 -19.88 -21.15 -43.82
N VAL A 310 -19.81 -19.96 -44.40
CA VAL A 310 -19.53 -18.70 -43.68
C VAL A 310 -20.59 -18.39 -42.61
N ASP A 311 -21.86 -18.75 -42.85
CA ASP A 311 -22.95 -18.51 -41.88
C ASP A 311 -22.70 -19.26 -40.56
N ILE A 312 -22.03 -20.41 -40.60
CA ILE A 312 -21.63 -21.15 -39.39
C ILE A 312 -20.61 -20.35 -38.57
N ILE A 313 -19.68 -19.66 -39.25
CA ILE A 313 -18.65 -18.84 -38.62
C ILE A 313 -19.31 -17.61 -37.99
N HIS A 314 -20.25 -16.96 -38.69
CA HIS A 314 -21.04 -15.86 -38.12
C HIS A 314 -21.81 -16.26 -36.86
N GLU A 315 -22.46 -17.43 -36.86
CA GLU A 315 -23.18 -17.91 -35.67
C GLU A 315 -22.21 -18.21 -34.52
N LEU A 316 -21.03 -18.77 -34.82
CA LEU A 316 -20.00 -19.04 -33.84
C LEU A 316 -19.43 -17.73 -33.25
N GLU A 317 -19.10 -16.76 -34.08
CA GLU A 317 -18.66 -15.41 -33.68
C GLU A 317 -19.71 -14.74 -32.80
N SER A 318 -20.98 -14.73 -33.22
CA SER A 318 -22.07 -14.14 -32.45
C SER A 318 -22.23 -14.78 -31.06
N LYS A 319 -21.98 -16.09 -30.95
CA LYS A 319 -22.01 -16.80 -29.65
C LYS A 319 -20.77 -16.54 -28.80
N LEU A 320 -19.65 -16.17 -29.40
CA LEU A 320 -18.41 -15.85 -28.68
C LEU A 320 -18.27 -14.36 -28.37
N TRP A 321 -19.10 -13.49 -28.97
CA TRP A 321 -19.04 -12.03 -28.80
C TRP A 321 -19.07 -11.54 -27.35
N PHE A 322 -19.72 -12.27 -26.44
CA PHE A 322 -19.72 -11.93 -25.01
C PHE A 322 -18.31 -11.95 -24.38
N LEU A 323 -17.31 -12.59 -25.03
CA LEU A 323 -15.92 -12.55 -24.61
C LEU A 323 -15.34 -11.13 -24.69
N THR A 324 -15.83 -10.28 -25.60
CA THR A 324 -15.44 -8.87 -25.69
C THR A 324 -15.93 -8.07 -24.48
N ASP A 325 -17.17 -8.34 -24.04
CA ASP A 325 -17.71 -7.74 -22.81
C ASP A 325 -16.93 -8.22 -21.58
N LEU A 326 -16.56 -9.51 -21.54
CA LEU A 326 -15.70 -10.07 -20.49
C LEU A 326 -14.31 -9.46 -20.47
N GLU A 327 -13.66 -9.29 -21.62
CA GLU A 327 -12.35 -8.65 -21.73
C GLU A 327 -12.41 -7.21 -21.20
N THR A 328 -13.50 -6.50 -21.48
CA THR A 328 -13.73 -5.16 -20.94
C THR A 328 -13.79 -5.18 -19.41
N GLU A 329 -14.55 -6.09 -18.80
CA GLU A 329 -14.58 -6.25 -17.34
C GLU A 329 -13.21 -6.60 -16.76
N VAL A 330 -12.49 -7.54 -17.38
CA VAL A 330 -11.14 -7.94 -16.94
C VAL A 330 -10.19 -6.75 -16.99
N ASN A 331 -10.23 -5.96 -18.07
CA ASN A 331 -9.40 -4.77 -18.24
C ASN A 331 -9.71 -3.68 -17.22
N MET A 332 -10.99 -3.47 -16.88
CA MET A 332 -11.37 -2.55 -15.80
C MET A 332 -10.78 -3.00 -14.45
N ILE A 333 -10.83 -4.30 -14.17
CA ILE A 333 -10.27 -4.87 -12.94
C ILE A 333 -8.75 -4.76 -12.94
N SER A 334 -8.07 -5.19 -14.01
CA SER A 334 -6.61 -5.20 -14.10
C SER A 334 -6.01 -3.79 -14.18
N GLY A 335 -6.79 -2.80 -14.61
CA GLY A 335 -6.41 -1.38 -14.59
C GLY A 335 -6.28 -0.82 -13.17
N GLU A 336 -6.95 -1.41 -12.18
CA GLU A 336 -6.93 -0.95 -10.78
C GLU A 336 -6.20 -1.91 -9.83
N TYR A 337 -6.18 -3.20 -10.16
CA TYR A 337 -5.71 -4.24 -9.26
C TYR A 337 -4.70 -5.16 -9.94
N LYS A 338 -3.75 -5.68 -9.15
CA LYS A 338 -2.90 -6.78 -9.60
C LYS A 338 -3.76 -8.04 -9.77
N THR A 339 -3.77 -8.57 -10.98
CA THR A 339 -4.60 -9.71 -11.38
C THR A 339 -3.76 -10.82 -12.00
N GLU A 340 -4.20 -12.06 -11.78
CA GLU A 340 -3.63 -13.28 -12.35
C GLU A 340 -4.77 -14.13 -12.92
N LEU A 341 -4.66 -14.63 -14.16
CA LEU A 341 -5.65 -15.55 -14.73
C LEU A 341 -5.52 -16.93 -14.09
N VAL A 342 -6.61 -17.48 -13.59
CA VAL A 342 -6.63 -18.83 -13.02
C VAL A 342 -6.71 -19.85 -14.15
N ASN A 343 -5.64 -20.64 -14.33
CA ASN A 343 -5.48 -21.59 -15.43
C ASN A 343 -5.53 -20.96 -16.84
N GLY A 344 -5.19 -19.66 -16.96
CA GLY A 344 -5.24 -18.93 -18.24
C GLY A 344 -6.65 -18.67 -18.77
N ILE A 345 -7.69 -18.87 -17.97
CA ILE A 345 -9.08 -18.65 -18.37
C ILE A 345 -9.45 -17.19 -18.09
N LEU A 346 -9.84 -16.44 -19.12
CA LEU A 346 -10.19 -15.02 -19.03
C LEU A 346 -11.30 -14.73 -17.99
N SER A 347 -12.27 -15.63 -17.88
CA SER A 347 -13.39 -15.46 -16.95
C SER A 347 -13.04 -15.75 -15.49
N HIS A 348 -11.87 -16.31 -15.18
CA HIS A 348 -11.47 -16.63 -13.81
C HIS A 348 -10.23 -15.85 -13.40
N LEU A 349 -10.40 -14.94 -12.44
CA LEU A 349 -9.35 -14.03 -11.98
C LEU A 349 -8.99 -14.31 -10.53
N LYS A 350 -7.70 -14.23 -10.21
CA LYS A 350 -7.20 -14.07 -8.86
C LYS A 350 -6.72 -12.63 -8.71
N ILE A 351 -7.19 -11.96 -7.67
CA ILE A 351 -7.00 -10.53 -7.44
C ILE A 351 -6.32 -10.32 -6.10
N ASN A 352 -5.31 -9.46 -6.07
CA ASN A 352 -4.57 -9.14 -4.87
C ASN A 352 -4.95 -7.74 -4.38
N LEU A 353 -5.50 -7.67 -3.18
CA LEU A 353 -5.84 -6.46 -2.45
C LEU A 353 -4.71 -6.09 -1.49
N TYR A 354 -4.33 -4.81 -1.42
CA TYR A 354 -3.25 -4.34 -0.55
C TYR A 354 -3.79 -3.41 0.52
N THR A 355 -3.31 -3.57 1.74
CA THR A 355 -3.57 -2.61 2.83
C THR A 355 -2.57 -1.45 2.80
N TYR A 356 -2.84 -0.39 3.57
CA TYR A 356 -1.85 0.67 3.86
C TYR A 356 -0.51 0.17 4.41
N GLY A 357 -0.47 -0.99 5.06
CA GLY A 357 0.76 -1.63 5.53
C GLY A 357 1.36 -2.61 4.52
N PHE A 358 0.93 -2.55 3.25
CA PHE A 358 1.33 -3.44 2.15
C PHE A 358 1.09 -4.93 2.40
N LYS A 359 0.28 -5.29 3.40
CA LYS A 359 -0.20 -6.67 3.54
C LYS A 359 -1.14 -7.00 2.38
N GLU A 360 -0.84 -8.09 1.70
CA GLU A 360 -1.58 -8.61 0.55
C GLU A 360 -2.69 -9.59 0.99
N PHE A 361 -3.85 -9.48 0.35
CA PHE A 361 -4.98 -10.37 0.53
C PHE A 361 -5.52 -10.83 -0.82
N GLY A 362 -5.61 -12.14 -1.03
CA GLY A 362 -6.15 -12.70 -2.26
C GLY A 362 -7.68 -12.89 -2.23
N LEU A 363 -8.31 -12.65 -3.37
CA LEU A 363 -9.66 -13.12 -3.68
C LEU A 363 -9.73 -13.71 -5.09
N GLU A 364 -10.64 -14.64 -5.31
CA GLU A 364 -10.90 -15.24 -6.62
C GLU A 364 -12.26 -14.80 -7.14
N ILE A 365 -12.36 -14.51 -8.44
CA ILE A 365 -13.58 -14.11 -9.14
C ILE A 365 -13.80 -15.02 -10.33
N ASP A 366 -15.05 -15.47 -10.48
CA ASP A 366 -15.55 -16.20 -11.63
C ASP A 366 -16.65 -15.36 -12.32
N LEU A 367 -16.33 -14.91 -13.53
CA LEU A 367 -17.14 -14.13 -14.46
C LEU A 367 -17.82 -15.00 -15.54
N SER A 368 -17.77 -16.33 -15.45
CA SER A 368 -18.31 -17.23 -16.49
C SER A 368 -19.81 -17.03 -16.80
N LYS A 369 -20.53 -16.36 -15.91
CA LYS A 369 -21.96 -16.03 -16.06
C LYS A 369 -22.24 -14.59 -16.46
N HIS A 370 -21.23 -13.81 -16.85
CA HIS A 370 -21.42 -12.41 -17.24
C HIS A 370 -22.53 -12.28 -18.32
N PRO A 371 -23.44 -11.28 -18.23
CA PRO A 371 -23.48 -10.15 -17.28
C PRO A 371 -24.27 -10.41 -15.99
N GLU A 372 -24.49 -11.67 -15.60
CA GLU A 372 -25.02 -12.00 -14.27
C GLU A 372 -23.99 -11.73 -13.17
N LYS A 373 -24.46 -11.80 -11.91
CA LYS A 373 -23.61 -11.57 -10.73
C LYS A 373 -22.40 -12.51 -10.75
N PRO A 374 -21.19 -11.99 -10.49
CA PRO A 374 -19.99 -12.82 -10.42
C PRO A 374 -20.04 -13.73 -9.19
N SER A 375 -19.29 -14.84 -9.24
CA SER A 375 -19.00 -15.66 -8.06
C SER A 375 -17.67 -15.23 -7.49
N ILE A 376 -17.66 -14.69 -6.27
CA ILE A 376 -16.45 -14.20 -5.60
C ILE A 376 -16.16 -15.05 -4.38
N LYS A 377 -14.90 -15.45 -4.21
CA LYS A 377 -14.42 -16.21 -3.06
C LYS A 377 -13.28 -15.47 -2.38
N TYR A 378 -13.49 -15.10 -1.12
CA TYR A 378 -12.42 -14.57 -0.29
C TYR A 378 -11.49 -15.67 0.18
N SER A 379 -10.18 -15.37 0.24
CA SER A 379 -9.26 -16.17 1.03
C SER A 379 -9.70 -16.19 2.51
N LYS A 380 -9.26 -17.21 3.24
CA LYS A 380 -9.62 -17.36 4.66
C LYS A 380 -9.23 -16.13 5.49
N GLU A 381 -8.04 -15.60 5.28
CA GLU A 381 -7.55 -14.40 5.98
C GLU A 381 -8.37 -13.15 5.65
N LEU A 382 -8.73 -12.98 4.38
CA LEU A 382 -9.56 -11.86 3.93
C LEU A 382 -10.96 -11.93 4.54
N ASN A 383 -11.55 -13.14 4.59
CA ASN A 383 -12.85 -13.36 5.20
C ASN A 383 -12.83 -13.09 6.71
N GLU A 384 -11.77 -13.48 7.41
CA GLU A 384 -11.55 -13.17 8.82
C GLU A 384 -11.38 -11.66 9.07
N LEU A 385 -10.70 -10.95 8.18
CA LEU A 385 -10.49 -9.51 8.27
C LEU A 385 -11.78 -8.71 8.00
N ILE A 386 -12.48 -9.00 6.91
CA ILE A 386 -13.67 -8.25 6.50
C ILE A 386 -14.89 -8.59 7.36
N ASN A 387 -15.02 -9.88 7.73
CA ASN A 387 -16.15 -10.43 8.49
C ASN A 387 -17.54 -10.05 7.92
N THR A 388 -17.61 -9.83 6.61
CA THR A 388 -18.83 -9.49 5.87
C THR A 388 -18.87 -10.35 4.61
N PRO A 389 -19.85 -11.26 4.47
CA PRO A 389 -20.02 -12.05 3.25
C PRO A 389 -20.20 -11.18 2.01
N VAL A 390 -19.72 -11.63 0.85
CA VAL A 390 -19.85 -10.91 -0.44
C VAL A 390 -21.30 -10.55 -0.74
N GLU A 391 -22.24 -11.45 -0.43
CA GLU A 391 -23.67 -11.28 -0.70
C GLU A 391 -24.28 -10.13 0.11
N ASN A 392 -23.57 -9.66 1.15
CA ASN A 392 -23.98 -8.55 1.97
C ASN A 392 -23.47 -7.19 1.50
N LEU A 393 -22.55 -7.15 0.54
CA LEU A 393 -22.04 -5.91 -0.06
C LEU A 393 -23.15 -5.18 -0.83
N ASN A 394 -23.12 -3.85 -0.81
CA ASN A 394 -24.14 -3.02 -1.46
C ASN A 394 -24.06 -3.13 -2.98
N SER A 395 -22.85 -3.07 -3.55
CA SER A 395 -22.55 -3.31 -4.96
C SER A 395 -23.09 -4.67 -5.43
N TYR A 396 -22.92 -5.72 -4.63
CA TYR A 396 -23.41 -7.06 -4.94
C TYR A 396 -24.94 -7.18 -4.82
N LYS A 397 -25.53 -6.58 -3.78
CA LYS A 397 -26.99 -6.58 -3.58
C LYS A 397 -27.73 -5.86 -4.69
N ASN A 398 -27.22 -4.70 -5.10
CA ASN A 398 -27.83 -3.79 -6.05
C ASN A 398 -27.39 -4.03 -7.51
N TRP A 399 -26.81 -5.20 -7.81
CA TRP A 399 -26.39 -5.55 -9.16
C TRP A 399 -27.53 -5.47 -10.17
N THR A 400 -27.30 -4.69 -11.22
CA THR A 400 -28.17 -4.60 -12.39
C THR A 400 -27.46 -5.20 -13.60
N LYS A 401 -28.10 -6.18 -14.24
CA LYS A 401 -27.54 -6.91 -15.38
C LYS A 401 -27.21 -5.95 -16.53
N GLY A 402 -25.94 -5.90 -16.93
CA GLY A 402 -25.44 -5.06 -18.02
C GLY A 402 -25.19 -3.59 -17.66
N GLU A 403 -25.45 -3.18 -16.41
CA GLU A 403 -25.15 -1.82 -15.92
C GLU A 403 -24.12 -1.83 -14.78
N SER A 404 -24.08 -2.90 -13.98
CA SER A 404 -23.11 -3.05 -12.88
C SER A 404 -21.82 -3.71 -13.35
N HIS A 405 -20.71 -3.26 -12.78
CA HIS A 405 -19.37 -3.78 -13.06
C HIS A 405 -18.82 -4.58 -11.88
N CYS A 406 -18.04 -5.61 -12.16
CA CYS A 406 -17.43 -6.42 -11.10
C CYS A 406 -16.40 -5.62 -10.29
N VAL A 407 -15.73 -4.64 -10.90
CA VAL A 407 -14.77 -3.75 -10.24
C VAL A 407 -15.36 -3.01 -9.04
N ASP A 408 -16.65 -2.67 -9.08
CA ASP A 408 -17.31 -1.96 -7.96
C ASP A 408 -17.45 -2.84 -6.71
N ILE A 409 -17.64 -4.15 -6.89
CA ILE A 409 -17.65 -5.10 -5.77
C ILE A 409 -16.24 -5.23 -5.17
N ILE A 410 -15.22 -5.23 -6.01
CA ILE A 410 -13.82 -5.29 -5.57
C ILE A 410 -13.43 -4.00 -4.82
N ARG A 411 -13.83 -2.83 -5.31
CA ARG A 411 -13.63 -1.53 -4.64
C ARG A 411 -14.29 -1.49 -3.26
N GLU A 412 -15.52 -1.96 -3.13
CA GLU A 412 -16.19 -2.06 -1.82
C GLU A 412 -15.46 -3.04 -0.89
N SER A 413 -14.96 -4.15 -1.42
CA SER A 413 -14.16 -5.12 -0.66
C SER A 413 -12.82 -4.52 -0.21
N GLN A 414 -12.11 -3.82 -1.08
CA GLN A 414 -10.86 -3.11 -0.80
C GLN A 414 -11.08 -2.04 0.29
N TRP A 415 -12.17 -1.28 0.21
CA TRP A 415 -12.49 -0.31 1.25
C TRP A 415 -12.70 -0.97 2.62
N LEU A 416 -13.36 -2.13 2.68
CA LEU A 416 -13.49 -2.90 3.92
C LEU A 416 -12.15 -3.43 4.43
N VAL A 417 -11.26 -3.88 3.53
CA VAL A 417 -9.88 -4.27 3.86
C VAL A 417 -9.13 -3.11 4.50
N ASP A 418 -9.15 -1.94 3.87
CA ASP A 418 -8.44 -0.75 4.35
C ASP A 418 -8.99 -0.28 5.70
N LYS A 419 -10.32 -0.21 5.82
CA LYS A 419 -11.00 0.16 7.06
C LYS A 419 -10.65 -0.78 8.21
N ASN A 420 -10.81 -2.09 8.02
CA ASN A 420 -10.59 -3.04 9.12
C ASN A 420 -9.09 -3.17 9.45
N SER A 421 -8.22 -3.03 8.46
CA SER A 421 -6.77 -2.97 8.67
C SER A 421 -6.38 -1.72 9.44
N ARG A 422 -6.97 -0.57 9.13
CA ARG A 422 -6.79 0.68 9.89
C ARG A 422 -7.22 0.52 11.34
N ILE A 423 -8.39 -0.04 11.59
CA ILE A 423 -8.90 -0.27 12.96
C ILE A 423 -7.95 -1.21 13.73
N ASN A 424 -7.53 -2.31 13.12
CA ASN A 424 -6.60 -3.26 13.75
C ASN A 424 -5.25 -2.61 14.07
N PHE A 425 -4.73 -1.80 13.15
CA PHE A 425 -3.51 -1.04 13.36
C PHE A 425 -3.64 -0.06 14.53
N GLU A 426 -4.69 0.76 14.55
CA GLU A 426 -4.92 1.70 15.65
C GLU A 426 -5.12 0.99 16.99
N LEU A 427 -5.85 -0.13 17.01
CA LEU A 427 -5.97 -0.95 18.22
C LEU A 427 -4.63 -1.47 18.71
N SER A 428 -3.73 -1.87 17.80
CA SER A 428 -2.38 -2.30 18.17
C SER A 428 -1.56 -1.17 18.80
N LEU A 429 -1.62 0.05 18.24
CA LEU A 429 -0.96 1.23 18.79
C LEU A 429 -1.54 1.66 20.13
N LEU A 430 -2.87 1.63 20.27
CA LEU A 430 -3.53 1.98 21.52
C LEU A 430 -3.18 0.95 22.61
N ARG A 431 -3.10 -0.35 22.28
CA ARG A 431 -2.73 -1.41 23.23
C ARG A 431 -1.27 -1.38 23.65
N SER A 432 -0.36 -0.88 22.81
CA SER A 432 1.04 -0.69 23.23
C SER A 432 1.18 0.50 24.17
N ALA A 433 0.41 1.58 23.94
CA ALA A 433 0.46 2.77 24.77
C ALA A 433 -0.39 2.67 26.07
N MET A 434 -1.46 1.86 26.07
CA MET A 434 -2.43 1.76 27.17
C MET A 434 -2.77 0.31 27.50
N LYS A 435 -2.85 -0.01 28.79
CA LYS A 435 -3.10 -1.38 29.25
C LYS A 435 -4.52 -1.88 29.01
N ASP A 436 -5.50 -0.99 29.13
CA ASP A 436 -6.92 -1.33 29.16
C ASP A 436 -7.63 -0.82 27.90
N VAL A 437 -7.43 -1.49 26.77
CA VAL A 437 -8.07 -1.16 25.47
C VAL A 437 -8.85 -2.35 24.93
N ASN A 438 -10.16 -2.20 24.86
CA ASN A 438 -11.10 -3.23 24.41
C ASN A 438 -11.86 -2.76 23.16
N TYR A 439 -11.94 -3.62 22.14
CA TYR A 439 -12.75 -3.38 20.94
C TYR A 439 -14.00 -4.25 20.98
N ASN A 440 -15.16 -3.65 20.76
CA ASN A 440 -16.42 -4.34 20.60
C ASN A 440 -16.86 -4.27 19.13
N PRO A 441 -16.81 -5.39 18.39
CA PRO A 441 -17.17 -5.40 16.97
C PRO A 441 -18.69 -5.21 16.75
N ASN A 442 -19.54 -5.48 17.75
CA ASN A 442 -20.99 -5.42 17.58
C ASN A 442 -21.52 -3.99 17.46
N ASP A 443 -20.92 -3.05 18.20
CA ASP A 443 -21.27 -1.62 18.14
C ASP A 443 -20.15 -0.78 17.51
N ASN A 444 -19.15 -1.44 16.93
CA ASN A 444 -17.97 -0.85 16.34
C ASN A 444 -17.33 0.21 17.25
N SER A 445 -17.13 -0.13 18.53
CA SER A 445 -16.62 0.82 19.52
C SER A 445 -15.36 0.35 20.22
N ILE A 446 -14.50 1.31 20.56
CA ILE A 446 -13.28 1.11 21.34
C ILE A 446 -13.52 1.71 22.72
N THR A 447 -13.29 0.93 23.76
CA THR A 447 -13.24 1.42 25.14
C THR A 447 -11.79 1.46 25.58
N ALA A 448 -11.31 2.64 25.97
CA ALA A 448 -9.94 2.84 26.43
C ALA A 448 -9.96 3.45 27.83
N LYS A 449 -9.15 2.90 28.73
CA LYS A 449 -9.01 3.39 30.11
C LYS A 449 -7.59 3.88 30.37
N LEU A 450 -7.52 5.10 30.91
CA LEU A 450 -6.30 5.78 31.34
C LEU A 450 -6.32 5.93 32.86
N GLU A 451 -5.22 5.55 33.50
CA GLU A 451 -5.02 5.74 34.94
C GLU A 451 -4.30 7.06 35.20
N GLY A 452 -4.88 7.89 36.08
CA GLY A 452 -4.25 9.11 36.52
C GLY A 452 -2.98 8.84 37.34
N LYS A 453 -2.09 9.83 37.37
CA LYS A 453 -0.83 9.81 38.14
C LYS A 453 -0.79 11.02 39.06
N MET A 454 0.04 11.01 40.10
CA MET A 454 0.22 12.11 41.09
C MET A 454 -1.11 12.62 41.69
N LYS A 455 -1.59 13.84 41.37
CA LYS A 455 -2.85 14.36 41.95
C LYS A 455 -4.10 13.66 41.45
N THR A 456 -4.00 13.01 40.30
CA THR A 456 -5.08 12.18 39.75
C THR A 456 -4.85 10.69 40.03
N GLU A 457 -3.92 10.34 40.93
CA GLU A 457 -3.70 8.96 41.36
C GLU A 457 -4.99 8.39 41.98
N GLY A 458 -5.37 7.20 41.54
CA GLY A 458 -6.65 6.57 41.91
C GLY A 458 -7.86 7.03 41.10
N VAL A 459 -7.72 8.05 40.25
CA VAL A 459 -8.76 8.44 39.28
C VAL A 459 -8.56 7.67 37.98
N SER A 460 -9.61 6.99 37.53
CA SER A 460 -9.66 6.27 36.27
C SER A 460 -10.48 7.07 35.25
N PHE A 461 -9.88 7.35 34.10
CA PHE A 461 -10.53 8.02 32.97
C PHE A 461 -10.90 6.97 31.93
N GLU A 462 -12.19 6.82 31.65
CA GLU A 462 -12.69 5.82 30.72
C GLU A 462 -13.35 6.52 29.53
N PHE A 463 -12.95 6.15 28.32
CA PHE A 463 -13.41 6.74 27.07
C PHE A 463 -14.07 5.69 26.19
N LYS A 464 -15.22 6.03 25.61
CA LYS A 464 -15.85 5.26 24.53
C LYS A 464 -15.67 6.00 23.21
N VAL A 465 -15.04 5.36 22.25
CA VAL A 465 -14.88 5.82 20.87
C VAL A 465 -15.81 4.98 20.00
N SER A 466 -16.88 5.57 19.46
CA SER A 466 -17.78 4.89 18.54
C SER A 466 -17.35 5.20 17.10
N LEU A 467 -17.00 4.17 16.34
CA LEU A 467 -16.54 4.30 14.96
C LEU A 467 -17.73 4.18 14.02
N SER A 468 -17.93 5.19 13.17
CA SER A 468 -19.00 5.16 12.17
C SER A 468 -18.71 4.12 11.07
N PRO A 469 -19.71 3.76 10.26
CA PRO A 469 -19.48 2.93 9.08
C PRO A 469 -18.42 3.52 8.15
N ASP A 470 -18.34 4.85 8.03
CA ASP A 470 -17.42 5.55 7.13
C ASP A 470 -16.05 5.87 7.73
N TYR A 471 -15.74 5.39 8.95
CA TYR A 471 -14.42 5.56 9.55
C TYR A 471 -13.32 4.89 8.68
N PRO A 472 -12.13 5.50 8.46
CA PRO A 472 -11.61 6.73 9.09
C PRO A 472 -11.99 8.04 8.39
N MET A 473 -12.75 8.01 7.30
CA MET A 473 -13.18 9.22 6.56
C MET A 473 -14.07 10.11 7.43
N ALA A 474 -14.98 9.48 8.18
CA ALA A 474 -15.84 10.16 9.12
C ALA A 474 -15.21 10.23 10.53
N VAL A 475 -15.41 11.37 11.19
CA VAL A 475 -14.95 11.62 12.55
C VAL A 475 -15.58 10.62 13.54
N PRO A 476 -14.77 9.98 14.41
CA PRO A 476 -15.29 9.08 15.43
C PRO A 476 -15.98 9.87 16.55
N LYS A 477 -17.04 9.30 17.13
CA LYS A 477 -17.72 9.90 18.28
C LYS A 477 -17.03 9.48 19.57
N ILE A 478 -16.42 10.44 20.27
CA ILE A 478 -15.67 10.18 21.51
C ILE A 478 -16.43 10.70 22.73
N GLU A 479 -16.62 9.86 23.74
CA GLU A 479 -17.34 10.17 24.96
C GLU A 479 -16.51 9.79 26.19
N LEU A 480 -16.43 10.69 27.19
CA LEU A 480 -15.87 10.39 28.50
C LEU A 480 -16.94 9.74 29.38
N ILE A 481 -16.77 8.46 29.71
CA ILE A 481 -17.72 7.65 30.49
C ILE A 481 -17.53 7.87 31.99
N SER A 482 -16.28 8.02 32.43
CA SER A 482 -15.95 8.16 33.85
C SER A 482 -16.58 9.42 34.45
N LYS A 483 -17.25 9.26 35.61
CA LYS A 483 -17.79 10.39 36.37
C LYS A 483 -16.68 11.10 37.12
N LEU A 484 -16.43 12.37 36.78
CA LEU A 484 -15.43 13.23 37.41
C LEU A 484 -16.10 14.29 38.31
N GLU A 485 -16.94 13.87 39.25
CA GLU A 485 -17.74 14.78 40.09
C GLU A 485 -16.89 15.76 40.90
N GLU A 486 -15.71 15.33 41.35
CA GLU A 486 -14.79 16.17 42.14
C GLU A 486 -13.82 17.02 41.29
N GLN A 487 -13.82 16.85 39.95
CA GLN A 487 -12.83 17.43 39.04
C GLN A 487 -13.47 18.05 37.78
N GLU A 488 -14.50 18.88 37.95
CA GLU A 488 -15.25 19.46 36.82
C GLU A 488 -14.35 20.31 35.88
N GLU A 489 -13.33 21.01 36.41
CA GLU A 489 -12.37 21.76 35.57
C GLU A 489 -11.59 20.84 34.63
N LEU A 490 -11.13 19.68 35.13
CA LEU A 490 -10.41 18.70 34.31
C LEU A 490 -11.34 18.11 33.25
N LYS A 491 -12.58 17.79 33.63
CA LYS A 491 -13.60 17.29 32.69
C LYS A 491 -13.85 18.28 31.56
N VAL A 492 -14.01 19.58 31.86
CA VAL A 492 -14.18 20.62 30.83
C VAL A 492 -12.94 20.68 29.92
N LYS A 493 -11.74 20.60 30.49
CA LYS A 493 -10.48 20.58 29.71
C LYS A 493 -10.42 19.38 28.76
N LEU A 494 -10.76 18.18 29.26
CA LEU A 494 -10.78 16.95 28.45
C LEU A 494 -11.82 17.00 27.33
N VAL A 495 -13.04 17.47 27.63
CA VAL A 495 -14.09 17.64 26.61
C VAL A 495 -13.68 18.66 25.55
N ASN A 496 -13.02 19.74 25.94
CA ASN A 496 -12.50 20.72 24.98
C ASN A 496 -11.38 20.14 24.11
N GLN A 497 -10.46 19.35 24.68
CA GLN A 497 -9.41 18.67 23.91
C GLN A 497 -10.01 17.72 22.87
N ILE A 498 -11.00 16.91 23.27
CA ILE A 498 -11.74 16.02 22.36
C ILE A 498 -12.38 16.85 21.24
N LYS A 499 -13.07 17.95 21.57
CA LYS A 499 -13.72 18.82 20.57
C LYS A 499 -12.70 19.38 19.57
N THR A 500 -11.59 19.93 20.05
CA THR A 500 -10.54 20.49 19.19
C THR A 500 -9.95 19.44 18.25
N PHE A 501 -9.65 18.25 18.77
CA PHE A 501 -9.17 17.15 17.96
C PHE A 501 -10.20 16.71 16.92
N THR A 502 -11.47 16.50 17.30
CA THR A 502 -12.53 16.12 16.36
C THR A 502 -12.83 17.19 15.30
N ALA A 503 -12.62 18.47 15.61
CA ALA A 503 -12.81 19.57 14.67
C ALA A 503 -11.72 19.64 13.59
N SER A 504 -10.55 19.04 13.86
CA SER A 504 -9.42 18.95 12.94
C SER A 504 -9.24 17.55 12.35
N TRP A 505 -10.23 16.66 12.52
CA TRP A 505 -10.17 15.29 12.05
C TRP A 505 -10.10 15.20 10.52
N HIS A 506 -9.21 14.34 10.03
CA HIS A 506 -9.11 13.94 8.63
C HIS A 506 -8.77 12.44 8.53
N GLN A 507 -8.83 11.88 7.34
CA GLN A 507 -8.61 10.44 7.09
C GLN A 507 -7.25 9.88 7.53
N PHE A 508 -6.28 10.76 7.79
CA PHE A 508 -4.94 10.39 8.24
C PHE A 508 -4.71 10.67 9.74
N SER A 509 -5.71 11.17 10.47
CA SER A 509 -5.64 11.35 11.92
C SER A 509 -5.72 10.00 12.64
N TYR A 510 -4.94 9.80 13.70
CA TYR A 510 -4.94 8.55 14.49
C TYR A 510 -5.54 8.78 15.88
N LEU A 511 -6.27 7.80 16.42
CA LEU A 511 -6.78 7.87 17.78
C LEU A 511 -5.66 7.96 18.82
N ILE A 512 -4.48 7.39 18.54
CA ILE A 512 -3.34 7.47 19.47
C ILE A 512 -2.91 8.92 19.73
N ASP A 513 -3.00 9.80 18.73
CA ASP A 513 -2.64 11.21 18.87
C ASP A 513 -3.59 11.92 19.85
N LEU A 514 -4.89 11.64 19.73
CA LEU A 514 -5.89 12.11 20.69
C LEU A 514 -5.59 11.61 22.11
N PHE A 515 -5.28 10.33 22.28
CA PHE A 515 -5.01 9.78 23.61
C PHE A 515 -3.71 10.32 24.21
N ASN A 516 -2.71 10.64 23.39
CA ASN A 516 -1.50 11.33 23.81
C ASN A 516 -1.81 12.76 24.31
N ASP A 517 -2.63 13.50 23.57
CA ASP A 517 -3.10 14.83 23.97
C ASP A 517 -3.92 14.80 25.26
N ILE A 518 -4.82 13.84 25.40
CA ILE A 518 -5.60 13.61 26.63
C ILE A 518 -4.66 13.29 27.79
N SER A 519 -3.72 12.37 27.60
CA SER A 519 -2.74 11.98 28.61
C SER A 519 -1.92 13.19 29.07
N LYS A 520 -1.47 14.04 28.14
CA LYS A 520 -0.79 15.30 28.42
C LYS A 520 -1.69 16.25 29.21
N ALA A 521 -2.95 16.41 28.84
CA ALA A 521 -3.89 17.27 29.55
C ALA A 521 -4.14 16.81 31.00
N ILE A 522 -4.27 15.50 31.23
CA ILE A 522 -4.38 14.89 32.57
C ILE A 522 -3.10 15.14 33.37
N PHE A 523 -1.94 14.92 32.74
CA PHE A 523 -0.64 15.10 33.38
C PHE A 523 -0.39 16.56 33.77
N GLU A 524 -0.72 17.53 32.92
CA GLU A 524 -0.55 18.96 33.21
C GLU A 524 -1.34 19.41 34.45
N VAL A 525 -2.58 18.95 34.60
CA VAL A 525 -3.41 19.23 35.78
C VAL A 525 -2.83 18.54 37.02
N SER A 526 -2.26 17.35 36.82
CA SER A 526 -1.64 16.58 37.87
C SER A 526 -0.32 17.17 38.40
N VAL A 527 0.48 17.79 37.52
CA VAL A 527 1.83 18.31 37.80
C VAL A 527 1.84 19.73 38.39
N ILE A 528 0.67 20.32 38.67
CA ILE A 528 0.59 21.69 39.23
C ILE A 528 1.41 21.83 40.54
N SER A 529 1.71 20.74 41.25
CA SER A 529 2.83 20.69 42.22
C SER A 529 3.91 19.71 41.78
N CYS A 530 5.16 20.19 41.73
CA CYS A 530 6.36 19.39 41.41
C CYS A 530 6.39 18.08 42.22
N VAL A 531 6.90 16.99 41.64
CA VAL A 531 7.11 15.69 42.32
C VAL A 531 7.88 15.85 43.64
N ILE A 532 8.82 16.80 43.65
CA ILE A 532 9.59 17.21 44.82
C ILE A 532 8.66 17.77 45.92
N CYS A 533 7.69 18.61 45.55
CA CYS A 533 6.75 19.25 46.46
C CYS A 533 5.73 18.29 47.10
N HIS A 534 5.44 17.14 46.49
CA HIS A 534 4.51 16.15 47.05
C HIS A 534 5.15 15.28 48.14
N LYS A 535 6.48 15.12 48.12
CA LYS A 535 7.22 14.30 49.10
C LYS A 535 7.89 15.10 50.20
N ILE A 536 8.09 16.41 49.99
CA ILE A 536 8.75 17.27 50.96
C ILE A 536 7.70 17.98 51.82
N GLU A 537 7.85 17.82 53.13
CA GLU A 537 7.13 18.60 54.13
C GLU A 537 7.82 19.96 54.28
N CYS A 538 7.03 21.02 54.33
CA CYS A 538 7.55 22.35 54.60
C CYS A 538 8.14 22.37 56.01
N PRO A 539 9.42 22.71 56.21
CA PRO A 539 10.05 22.67 57.54
C PRO A 539 9.47 23.72 58.51
N GLU A 540 8.75 24.73 58.01
CA GLU A 540 8.11 25.74 58.87
C GLU A 540 6.75 25.29 59.40
N CYS A 541 5.96 24.56 58.60
CA CYS A 541 4.57 24.23 58.95
C CYS A 541 4.27 22.72 58.98
N ASN A 542 5.24 21.86 58.67
CA ASN A 542 5.11 20.40 58.57
C ASN A 542 4.02 19.90 57.60
N LYS A 543 3.44 20.78 56.77
CA LYS A 543 2.48 20.38 55.73
C LYS A 543 3.23 20.05 54.44
N LYS A 544 2.69 19.11 53.66
CA LYS A 544 3.23 18.80 52.31
C LYS A 544 3.20 20.05 51.44
N ILE A 545 4.29 20.34 50.74
CA ILE A 545 4.40 21.54 49.89
C ILE A 545 3.36 21.53 48.74
N SER A 546 2.78 20.37 48.44
CA SER A 546 1.67 20.22 47.48
C SER A 546 0.28 20.57 48.03
N ALA A 547 0.09 20.72 49.34
CA ALA A 547 -1.19 21.02 49.95
C ALA A 547 -1.54 22.49 49.73
N ALA A 548 -2.29 22.78 48.67
CA ALA A 548 -2.78 24.12 48.38
C ALA A 548 -4.01 24.39 49.26
N ASN A 549 -3.82 24.85 50.49
CA ASN A 549 -4.91 25.45 51.27
C ASN A 549 -4.74 26.98 51.23
N PRO A 550 -5.68 27.74 50.65
CA PRO A 550 -5.55 29.20 50.50
C PRO A 550 -5.50 29.95 51.84
N GLU A 551 -5.87 29.29 52.95
CA GLU A 551 -5.77 29.83 54.30
C GLU A 551 -4.40 29.59 54.96
N ASP A 552 -3.50 28.83 54.33
CA ASP A 552 -2.19 28.53 54.89
C ASP A 552 -1.22 29.72 54.75
N GLN A 553 -0.81 30.27 55.90
CA GLN A 553 0.13 31.40 56.04
C GLN A 553 1.50 31.19 55.39
N CYS A 554 1.79 30.00 54.86
CA CYS A 554 3.06 29.62 54.26
C CYS A 554 3.01 29.60 52.71
N GLN A 555 2.15 30.40 52.07
CA GLN A 555 2.11 30.53 50.61
C GLN A 555 2.58 31.90 50.11
N VAL A 556 3.30 31.91 48.99
CA VAL A 556 3.75 33.11 48.28
C VAL A 556 3.40 32.98 46.80
N LYS A 557 2.76 34.01 46.24
CA LYS A 557 2.42 34.07 44.81
C LYS A 557 3.57 34.75 44.06
N CYS A 558 4.07 34.15 42.99
CA CYS A 558 5.02 34.82 42.12
C CYS A 558 4.35 36.05 41.48
N PRO A 559 4.93 37.26 41.58
CA PRO A 559 4.30 38.48 41.07
C PRO A 559 4.32 38.58 39.54
N SER A 560 5.10 37.75 38.84
CA SER A 560 5.20 37.79 37.38
C SER A 560 4.32 36.76 36.67
N CYS A 561 4.26 35.53 37.19
CA CYS A 561 3.48 34.44 36.58
C CYS A 561 2.33 33.94 37.45
N GLU A 562 2.12 34.57 38.60
CA GLU A 562 1.00 34.28 39.50
C GLU A 562 0.96 32.86 40.08
N ARG A 563 2.00 32.05 39.84
CA ARG A 563 2.10 30.70 40.40
C ARG A 563 2.30 30.74 41.91
N LEU A 564 1.54 29.93 42.65
CA LEU A 564 1.66 29.78 44.10
C LEU A 564 2.82 28.84 44.45
N TYR A 565 3.60 29.24 45.44
CA TYR A 565 4.70 28.48 46.03
C TYR A 565 4.50 28.39 47.54
N HIS A 566 5.03 27.35 48.18
CA HIS A 566 5.29 27.47 49.61
C HIS A 566 6.38 28.51 49.86
N LYS A 567 6.23 29.32 50.91
CA LYS A 567 7.14 30.40 51.27
C LYS A 567 8.58 29.91 51.41
N TYR A 568 8.79 28.78 52.08
CA TYR A 568 10.11 28.15 52.19
C TYR A 568 10.73 27.84 50.82
N CYS A 569 10.01 27.10 49.95
CA CYS A 569 10.50 26.75 48.62
C CYS A 569 10.73 27.96 47.73
N TRP A 570 9.87 28.98 47.84
CA TRP A 570 10.05 30.26 47.16
C TRP A 570 11.36 30.90 47.61
N ASN A 571 11.58 31.06 48.91
CA ASN A 571 12.78 31.66 49.46
C ASN A 571 14.05 30.87 49.08
N THR A 572 14.04 29.53 49.17
CA THR A 572 15.17 28.70 48.75
C THR A 572 15.47 28.86 47.26
N THR A 573 14.43 28.90 46.42
CA THR A 573 14.57 29.06 44.96
C THR A 573 15.11 30.45 44.62
N ILE A 574 14.57 31.51 45.23
CA ILE A 574 15.01 32.89 45.02
C ILE A 574 16.42 33.12 45.57
N SER A 575 16.78 32.53 46.72
CA SER A 575 18.12 32.62 47.28
C SER A 575 19.15 31.94 46.36
N SER A 576 18.81 30.76 45.82
CA SER A 576 19.72 29.98 44.97
C SER A 576 19.85 30.54 43.55
N PHE A 577 18.73 30.88 42.91
CA PHE A 577 18.68 31.21 41.48
C PHE A 577 18.40 32.69 41.19
N LYS A 578 18.04 33.48 42.20
CA LYS A 578 17.59 34.89 42.07
C LYS A 578 16.43 35.12 41.10
N LYS A 579 15.73 34.05 40.71
CA LYS A 579 14.67 34.02 39.69
C LYS A 579 13.61 33.00 40.09
N CYS A 580 12.36 33.25 39.68
CA CYS A 580 11.28 32.29 39.80
C CYS A 580 11.62 31.01 39.03
N GLY A 581 11.53 29.84 39.67
CA GLY A 581 11.89 28.55 39.06
C GLY A 581 10.99 28.14 37.87
N PHE A 582 9.83 28.80 37.68
CA PHE A 582 8.92 28.53 36.56
C PHE A 582 9.06 29.55 35.43
N CYS A 583 8.87 30.84 35.70
CA CYS A 583 8.90 31.87 34.63
C CYS A 583 10.27 32.50 34.42
N LEU A 584 11.27 32.11 35.24
CA LEU A 584 12.65 32.58 35.17
C LEU A 584 12.83 34.10 35.30
N ARG A 585 11.81 34.82 35.75
CA ARG A 585 11.87 36.26 36.04
C ARG A 585 12.30 36.52 37.49
N PRO A 586 13.14 37.53 37.74
CA PRO A 586 13.52 37.92 39.10
C PRO A 586 12.30 38.52 39.82
N PRO A 587 12.12 38.23 41.12
CA PRO A 587 11.08 38.86 41.91
C PRO A 587 11.42 40.34 42.21
N PRO A 588 10.43 41.18 42.53
CA PRO A 588 10.67 42.57 42.90
C PRO A 588 11.52 42.64 44.19
N PRO A 589 12.29 43.73 44.39
CA PRO A 589 13.28 43.83 45.47
C PRO A 589 12.70 43.61 46.87
N ASN A 590 11.43 43.96 47.10
CA ASN A 590 10.74 43.79 48.38
C ASN A 590 10.35 42.34 48.71
N MET A 591 10.51 41.40 47.78
CA MET A 591 10.24 39.98 47.97
C MET A 591 11.51 39.13 48.13
N VAL A 592 12.69 39.77 48.06
CA VAL A 592 13.97 39.11 48.30
C VAL A 592 14.37 39.40 49.74
N HIS A 593 13.94 38.54 50.68
CA HIS A 593 14.52 38.54 52.02
C HIS A 593 15.91 37.87 51.91
N ILE A 594 16.94 38.71 51.91
CA ILE A 594 18.32 38.27 52.07
C ILE A 594 18.54 38.22 53.59
N ASP A 595 18.36 37.04 54.17
CA ASP A 595 18.81 36.75 55.54
C ASP A 595 20.32 36.46 55.56
#